data_AF-A0A1N6HA65-F1
#
_entry.id   AF-A0A1N6HA65-F1
#
_cell.length_a   1.000
_cell.length_b   1.000
_cell.length_c   1.000
_cell.angle_alpha   90.00
_cell.angle_beta   90.00
_cell.angle_gamma   90.00
#
_symmetry.space_group_name_H-M   'P 1'
#
loop_
_entity.id
_entity.type
_entity.pdbx_description
1 polymer ?
#
loop_
_entity_poly.entity_id
_entity_poly.type
_entity_poly.pdbx_seq_one_letter_code
_entity_poly.pdbx_strand_id
1 'polypeptide(L)'
;MNRNLHCIIFKELCETVYVDEPCFTNHPCLDACRGVANLRSRKWEKCISAHQKLPRVVLVLESPHKHEYNQSTKRAIRPANGPTGDSIDNDIINLLIEAYHNQKPSKNLPPKVLLDVVEAVSYQCSNNKDPIKQKERNELFRKVWNEFGKDDFEKRMRKLSPFAVINACTGCAKNIRSYINRRKRVKGNRQNPKYLKALNVLVQISLDAIWELNPNVDLLFSSHPSSSHFKSKGLFFR
;
A
#
# COMPACT_ATOMS: atom_id res chain seq x y z
N MET A 1 10.60 8.55 -15.75
CA MET A 1 11.33 9.40 -14.79
C MET A 1 12.49 8.62 -14.19
N ASN A 2 13.64 9.28 -14.00
CA ASN A 2 14.89 8.70 -13.53
C ASN A 2 14.85 8.57 -11.99
N ARG A 3 15.17 7.40 -11.43
CA ARG A 3 15.17 7.18 -9.97
C ARG A 3 16.07 8.16 -9.23
N ASN A 4 17.17 8.59 -9.85
CA ASN A 4 18.07 9.57 -9.25
C ASN A 4 17.38 10.92 -9.04
N LEU A 5 16.50 11.31 -9.96
CA LEU A 5 15.72 12.55 -9.83
C LEU A 5 14.74 12.47 -8.66
N HIS A 6 14.05 11.33 -8.48
CA HIS A 6 13.14 11.16 -7.34
C HIS A 6 13.88 11.25 -5.99
N CYS A 7 15.10 10.74 -5.89
CA CYS A 7 15.92 10.85 -4.67
C CYS A 7 16.30 12.30 -4.35
N ILE A 8 16.57 13.13 -5.37
CA ILE A 8 16.88 14.55 -5.18
C ILE A 8 15.61 15.28 -4.72
N ILE A 9 14.52 15.14 -5.47
CA ILE A 9 13.23 15.78 -5.15
C ILE A 9 12.73 15.36 -3.76
N PHE A 10 12.81 14.07 -3.41
CA PHE A 10 12.38 13.61 -2.08
C PHE A 10 13.16 14.28 -0.96
N LYS A 11 14.48 14.42 -1.12
CA LYS A 11 15.32 15.06 -0.11
C LYS A 11 14.88 16.51 0.12
N GLU A 12 14.71 17.26 -0.97
CA GLU A 12 14.25 18.65 -0.93
C GLU A 12 12.88 18.76 -0.24
N LEU A 13 11.91 17.94 -0.64
CA LEU A 13 10.58 17.92 -0.03
C LEU A 13 10.64 17.59 1.47
N CYS A 14 11.46 16.62 1.87
CA CYS A 14 11.65 16.23 3.27
C CYS A 14 12.19 17.40 4.10
N GLU A 15 13.20 18.09 3.60
CA GLU A 15 13.82 19.25 4.26
C GLU A 15 12.87 20.47 4.31
N THR A 16 11.86 20.55 3.42
CA THR A 16 10.81 21.58 3.55
C THR A 16 9.79 21.31 4.66
N VAL A 17 9.65 20.05 5.09
CA VAL A 17 8.66 19.64 6.12
C VAL A 17 9.32 19.53 7.48
N TYR A 18 10.48 18.89 7.54
CA TYR A 18 11.28 18.70 8.74
C TYR A 18 12.31 19.82 8.83
N VAL A 19 11.84 21.03 9.08
CA VAL A 19 12.69 22.23 9.21
C VAL A 19 13.73 21.99 10.30
N ASP A 20 14.95 22.46 10.07
CA ASP A 20 16.12 22.31 10.95
C ASP A 20 16.64 20.87 11.12
N GLU A 21 16.10 19.91 10.37
CA GLU A 21 16.52 18.52 10.44
C GLU A 21 16.89 17.99 9.05
N PRO A 22 18.08 17.39 8.89
CA PRO A 22 18.43 16.79 7.63
C PRO A 22 17.52 15.61 7.33
N CYS A 23 17.26 15.39 6.04
CA CYS A 23 16.61 14.18 5.58
C CYS A 23 17.43 12.94 6.03
N PHE A 24 16.80 12.03 6.75
CA PHE A 24 17.45 10.82 7.26
C PHE A 24 17.98 9.97 6.11
N THR A 25 17.13 9.70 5.12
CA THR A 25 17.47 8.95 3.91
C THR A 25 16.64 9.45 2.73
N ASN A 26 17.26 9.52 1.57
CA ASN A 26 16.58 9.76 0.30
C ASN A 26 16.59 8.52 -0.60
N HIS A 27 16.90 7.34 -0.04
CA HIS A 27 16.82 6.09 -0.76
C HIS A 27 15.41 5.50 -0.66
N PRO A 28 14.82 5.04 -1.77
CA PRO A 28 13.54 4.35 -1.71
C PRO A 28 13.73 2.94 -1.11
N CYS A 29 12.74 2.50 -0.34
CA CYS A 29 12.51 1.11 -0.03
C CYS A 29 11.74 0.46 -1.18
N LEU A 30 12.39 -0.45 -1.90
CA LEU A 30 11.83 -1.06 -3.09
C LEU A 30 10.80 -2.13 -2.74
N ASP A 31 9.77 -2.25 -3.59
CA ASP A 31 8.81 -3.35 -3.51
C ASP A 31 9.53 -4.70 -3.47
N ALA A 32 9.01 -5.61 -2.66
CA ALA A 32 9.62 -6.92 -2.49
C ALA A 32 8.56 -8.02 -2.47
N CYS A 33 8.88 -9.14 -3.13
CA CYS A 33 8.17 -10.38 -2.91
C CYS A 33 8.46 -10.86 -1.49
N ARG A 34 7.42 -10.99 -0.67
CA ARG A 34 7.54 -11.52 0.70
C ARG A 34 7.66 -13.03 0.70
N GLY A 35 6.88 -13.70 -0.15
CA GLY A 35 6.84 -15.17 -0.20
C GLY A 35 5.66 -15.70 -1.01
N VAL A 36 5.42 -17.00 -0.89
CA VAL A 36 4.28 -17.68 -1.51
C VAL A 36 3.35 -18.19 -0.42
N ALA A 37 2.08 -17.79 -0.52
CA ALA A 37 1.00 -18.30 0.32
C ALA A 37 0.37 -19.52 -0.38
N ASN A 38 0.54 -20.70 0.22
CA ASN A 38 -0.15 -21.90 -0.22
C ASN A 38 -1.46 -22.03 0.55
N LEU A 39 -2.54 -21.59 -0.07
CA LEU A 39 -3.86 -21.45 0.56
C LEU A 39 -4.53 -22.81 0.80
N ARG A 40 -4.14 -23.84 0.03
CA ARG A 40 -4.61 -25.21 0.23
C ARG A 40 -3.99 -25.88 1.46
N SER A 41 -2.68 -25.75 1.62
CA SER A 41 -1.96 -26.37 2.74
C SER A 41 -1.83 -25.45 3.96
N ARG A 42 -2.22 -24.18 3.82
CA ARG A 42 -2.04 -23.10 4.81
C ARG A 42 -0.58 -22.91 5.23
N LYS A 43 0.33 -22.98 4.26
CA LYS A 43 1.78 -22.86 4.50
C LYS A 43 2.38 -21.66 3.79
N TRP A 44 3.38 -21.07 4.44
CA TRP A 44 4.24 -20.05 3.86
C TRP A 44 5.47 -20.70 3.21
N GLU A 45 5.76 -20.31 1.98
CA GLU A 45 6.88 -20.83 1.19
C GLU A 45 7.80 -19.66 0.77
N LYS A 46 9.12 -19.91 0.69
CA LYS A 46 10.05 -18.92 0.14
C LYS A 46 9.77 -18.68 -1.35
N CYS A 47 9.98 -17.45 -1.81
CA CYS A 47 9.91 -17.15 -3.23
C CYS A 47 11.14 -17.72 -3.96
N ILE A 48 10.88 -18.49 -5.03
CA ILE A 48 11.90 -19.02 -5.94
C ILE A 48 11.54 -18.63 -7.37
N SER A 49 12.50 -18.74 -8.30
CA SER A 49 12.29 -18.38 -9.72
C SER A 49 11.08 -19.07 -10.35
N ALA A 50 10.83 -20.34 -10.02
CA ALA A 50 9.69 -21.10 -10.51
C ALA A 50 8.33 -20.49 -10.14
N HIS A 51 8.26 -19.68 -9.08
CA HIS A 51 7.03 -19.06 -8.62
C HIS A 51 6.62 -17.81 -9.40
N GLN A 52 7.48 -17.25 -10.28
CA GLN A 52 7.22 -15.98 -10.96
C GLN A 52 5.95 -15.94 -11.81
N LYS A 53 5.42 -17.11 -12.20
CA LYS A 53 4.16 -17.27 -12.96
C LYS A 53 2.90 -17.37 -12.10
N LEU A 54 3.04 -17.48 -10.77
CA LEU A 54 1.88 -17.55 -9.88
C LEU A 54 1.12 -16.21 -9.89
N PRO A 55 -0.22 -16.25 -9.69
CA PRO A 55 -1.01 -15.05 -9.48
C PRO A 55 -0.46 -14.23 -8.30
N ARG A 56 -0.42 -12.91 -8.46
CA ARG A 56 0.15 -12.00 -7.47
C ARG A 56 -0.94 -11.34 -6.63
N VAL A 57 -0.83 -11.47 -5.32
CA VAL A 57 -1.52 -10.61 -4.37
C VAL A 57 -0.56 -9.49 -3.99
N VAL A 58 -1.00 -8.25 -4.10
CA VAL A 58 -0.23 -7.09 -3.67
C VAL A 58 -0.82 -6.53 -2.38
N LEU A 59 -0.02 -6.48 -1.32
CA LEU A 59 -0.35 -5.78 -0.09
C LEU A 59 0.21 -4.37 -0.13
N VAL A 60 -0.65 -3.36 -0.07
CA VAL A 60 -0.26 -1.95 -0.12
C VAL A 60 -0.20 -1.36 1.28
N LEU A 61 0.97 -0.85 1.67
CA LEU A 61 1.25 -0.14 2.91
C LEU A 61 1.43 1.37 2.63
N GLU A 62 1.45 2.20 3.67
CA GLU A 62 1.52 3.67 3.52
C GLU A 62 2.90 4.14 3.04
N SER A 63 3.89 4.04 3.92
CA SER A 63 5.28 4.37 3.62
C SER A 63 6.21 3.61 4.55
N PRO A 64 7.47 3.37 4.17
CA PRO A 64 8.49 2.77 5.05
C PRO A 64 8.64 3.48 6.40
N HIS A 65 9.00 2.72 7.44
CA HIS A 65 9.34 3.18 8.77
C HIS A 65 10.83 2.90 9.10
N LYS A 66 11.22 3.06 10.38
CA LYS A 66 12.62 2.91 10.81
C LYS A 66 13.18 1.50 10.57
N HIS A 67 12.37 0.46 10.72
CA HIS A 67 12.84 -0.92 10.62
C HIS A 67 13.12 -1.36 9.17
N GLU A 68 12.58 -0.64 8.19
CA GLU A 68 12.80 -0.85 6.77
C GLU A 68 14.18 -0.36 6.31
N TYR A 69 14.94 0.34 7.17
CA TYR A 69 16.27 0.87 6.85
C TYR A 69 17.32 0.43 7.88
N ASN A 70 18.52 0.19 7.37
CA ASN A 70 19.70 0.05 8.20
C ASN A 70 20.07 1.42 8.78
N GLN A 71 20.10 1.54 10.11
CA GLN A 71 20.23 2.82 10.80
C GLN A 71 21.60 3.50 10.57
N SER A 72 22.65 2.71 10.36
CA SER A 72 24.01 3.24 10.15
C SER A 72 24.24 3.67 8.70
N THR A 73 23.82 2.84 7.74
CA THR A 73 24.07 3.07 6.30
C THR A 73 22.96 3.86 5.62
N LYS A 74 21.79 4.03 6.28
CA LYS A 74 20.59 4.67 5.76
C LYS A 74 20.04 4.01 4.48
N ARG A 75 20.49 2.80 4.16
CA ARG A 75 20.03 2.00 3.02
C ARG A 75 18.80 1.19 3.41
N ALA A 76 17.86 1.08 2.48
CA ALA A 76 16.69 0.25 2.64
C ALA A 76 17.06 -1.24 2.70
N ILE A 77 16.38 -1.99 3.57
CA ILE A 77 16.50 -3.45 3.72
C ILE A 77 15.41 -4.13 2.90
N ARG A 78 14.15 -3.92 3.27
CA ARG A 78 12.92 -4.39 2.58
C ARG A 78 11.69 -3.74 3.22
N PRO A 79 10.52 -3.72 2.55
CA PRO A 79 9.27 -3.25 3.12
C PRO A 79 8.79 -4.18 4.24
N ALA A 80 8.13 -3.60 5.25
CA ALA A 80 7.67 -4.28 6.46
C ALA A 80 8.75 -5.17 7.10
N ASN A 81 9.94 -4.64 7.39
CA ASN A 81 11.07 -5.42 7.92
C ASN A 81 11.05 -5.59 9.45
N GLY A 82 10.10 -4.97 10.15
CA GLY A 82 9.92 -5.08 11.59
C GLY A 82 8.63 -5.80 12.00
N PRO A 83 8.02 -5.42 13.15
CA PRO A 83 6.83 -6.08 13.70
C PRO A 83 5.66 -6.21 12.71
N THR A 84 5.43 -5.19 11.87
CA THR A 84 4.40 -5.26 10.81
C THR A 84 4.64 -6.44 9.85
N GLY A 85 5.90 -6.73 9.53
CA GLY A 85 6.27 -7.87 8.70
C GLY A 85 5.97 -9.21 9.38
N ASP A 86 6.24 -9.30 10.66
CA ASP A 86 5.98 -10.52 11.45
C ASP A 86 4.47 -10.78 11.51
N SER A 87 3.65 -9.74 11.72
CA SER A 87 2.18 -9.85 11.68
C SER A 87 1.69 -10.26 10.28
N ILE A 88 2.28 -9.73 9.20
CA ILE A 88 1.96 -10.17 7.83
C ILE A 88 2.25 -11.67 7.66
N ASP A 89 3.45 -12.13 8.05
CA ASP A 89 3.86 -13.52 7.88
C ASP A 89 2.95 -14.49 8.66
N ASN A 90 2.44 -14.07 9.82
CA ASN A 90 1.55 -14.87 10.67
C ASN A 90 0.09 -14.89 10.18
N ASP A 91 -0.43 -13.76 9.68
CA ASP A 91 -1.88 -13.59 9.51
C ASP A 91 -2.35 -13.63 8.06
N ILE A 92 -1.48 -13.35 7.08
CA ILE A 92 -1.91 -13.09 5.70
C ILE A 92 -2.57 -14.29 5.03
N ILE A 93 -2.14 -15.52 5.36
CA ILE A 93 -2.74 -16.74 4.81
C ILE A 93 -4.20 -16.86 5.25
N ASN A 94 -4.47 -16.69 6.53
CA ASN A 94 -5.83 -16.79 7.09
C ASN A 94 -6.73 -15.71 6.51
N LEU A 95 -6.22 -14.49 6.42
CA LEU A 95 -6.90 -13.36 5.81
C LEU A 95 -7.27 -13.62 4.35
N LEU A 96 -6.36 -14.18 3.55
CA LEU A 96 -6.64 -14.53 2.15
C LEU A 96 -7.69 -15.64 2.04
N ILE A 97 -7.60 -16.66 2.89
CA ILE A 97 -8.59 -17.74 2.95
C ILE A 97 -9.96 -17.14 3.29
N GLU A 98 -10.08 -16.34 4.34
CA GLU A 98 -11.33 -15.68 4.73
C GLU A 98 -11.89 -14.77 3.63
N ALA A 99 -11.03 -14.02 2.94
CA ALA A 99 -11.42 -13.11 1.88
C ALA A 99 -11.98 -13.82 0.64
N TYR A 100 -11.72 -15.11 0.43
CA TYR A 100 -12.21 -15.84 -0.73
C TYR A 100 -13.23 -16.93 -0.38
N HIS A 101 -13.21 -17.49 0.83
CA HIS A 101 -14.29 -18.37 1.30
C HIS A 101 -15.64 -17.65 1.38
N ASN A 102 -15.62 -16.35 1.66
CA ASN A 102 -16.82 -15.53 1.78
C ASN A 102 -17.29 -14.94 0.42
N GLN A 103 -16.67 -15.30 -0.71
CA GLN A 103 -17.11 -14.83 -2.04
C GLN A 103 -18.12 -15.78 -2.69
N LYS A 104 -18.92 -15.24 -3.62
CA LYS A 104 -19.80 -16.04 -4.49
C LYS A 104 -18.95 -17.01 -5.34
N PRO A 105 -19.45 -18.21 -5.68
CA PRO A 105 -18.70 -19.32 -6.30
C PRO A 105 -18.05 -19.03 -7.67
N SER A 106 -18.19 -17.84 -8.24
CA SER A 106 -17.74 -17.52 -9.60
C SER A 106 -16.27 -17.08 -9.71
N LYS A 107 -15.54 -16.86 -8.61
CA LYS A 107 -14.08 -16.59 -8.64
C LYS A 107 -13.35 -17.62 -7.79
N ASN A 108 -12.67 -18.56 -8.45
CA ASN A 108 -11.83 -19.54 -7.77
C ASN A 108 -10.51 -18.87 -7.36
N LEU A 109 -10.27 -18.81 -6.06
CA LEU A 109 -8.99 -18.43 -5.49
C LEU A 109 -7.90 -19.42 -5.95
N PRO A 110 -6.79 -18.94 -6.54
CA PRO A 110 -5.68 -19.82 -6.87
C PRO A 110 -5.15 -20.55 -5.62
N PRO A 111 -4.79 -21.84 -5.73
CA PRO A 111 -4.31 -22.62 -4.57
C PRO A 111 -2.98 -22.09 -4.01
N LYS A 112 -2.21 -21.37 -4.83
CA LYS A 112 -0.99 -20.68 -4.45
C LYS A 112 -0.97 -19.28 -5.05
N VAL A 113 -0.49 -18.32 -4.28
CA VAL A 113 -0.28 -16.93 -4.73
C VAL A 113 1.08 -16.41 -4.30
N LEU A 114 1.68 -15.55 -5.10
CA LEU A 114 2.81 -14.73 -4.71
C LEU A 114 2.30 -13.53 -3.91
N LEU A 115 2.90 -13.24 -2.75
CA LEU A 115 2.64 -12.00 -2.02
C LEU A 115 3.77 -11.01 -2.29
N ASP A 116 3.44 -9.89 -2.92
CA ASP A 116 4.30 -8.72 -3.01
C ASP A 116 3.84 -7.67 -1.99
N VAL A 117 4.79 -7.07 -1.27
CA VAL A 117 4.53 -5.93 -0.38
C VAL A 117 5.01 -4.66 -1.07
N VAL A 118 4.11 -3.70 -1.12
CA VAL A 118 4.26 -2.46 -1.86
C VAL A 118 3.95 -1.29 -0.95
N GLU A 119 4.83 -0.30 -0.88
CA GLU A 119 4.53 0.96 -0.19
C GLU A 119 3.91 1.95 -1.20
N ALA A 120 2.87 2.68 -0.79
CA ALA A 120 2.26 3.70 -1.61
C ALA A 120 3.27 4.79 -1.94
N VAL A 121 3.99 5.28 -0.94
CA VAL A 121 5.19 6.11 -1.11
C VAL A 121 6.40 5.28 -0.70
N SER A 122 7.30 4.97 -1.63
CA SER A 122 8.49 4.13 -1.39
C SER A 122 9.56 4.80 -0.52
N TYR A 123 9.33 5.99 0.02
CA TYR A 123 10.31 6.76 0.78
C TYR A 123 9.83 6.97 2.22
N GLN A 124 10.75 7.04 3.18
CA GLN A 124 10.42 7.13 4.60
C GLN A 124 9.84 8.51 4.96
N CYS A 125 8.51 8.62 4.97
CA CYS A 125 7.83 9.89 5.27
C CYS A 125 7.91 10.32 6.75
N SER A 126 8.42 9.47 7.64
CA SER A 126 8.54 9.78 9.07
C SER A 126 9.89 10.37 9.48
N ASN A 127 10.83 10.53 8.54
CA ASN A 127 12.19 11.03 8.76
C ASN A 127 12.91 10.39 9.98
N ASN A 128 12.74 9.08 10.17
CA ASN A 128 13.29 8.31 11.29
C ASN A 128 12.90 8.80 12.71
N LYS A 129 11.78 9.52 12.83
CA LYS A 129 11.25 9.94 14.12
C LYS A 129 10.48 8.84 14.82
N ASP A 130 10.60 8.81 16.14
CA ASP A 130 9.76 8.03 17.05
C ASP A 130 9.80 8.69 18.44
N PRO A 131 8.70 9.30 18.94
CA PRO A 131 7.37 9.34 18.35
C PRO A 131 7.29 10.23 17.10
N ILE A 132 6.46 9.80 16.13
CA ILE A 132 6.24 10.54 14.88
C ILE A 132 5.14 11.59 15.07
N LYS A 133 5.42 12.85 14.71
CA LYS A 133 4.37 13.85 14.55
C LYS A 133 3.56 13.54 13.28
N GLN A 134 2.36 13.01 13.45
CA GLN A 134 1.49 12.59 12.32
C GLN A 134 1.23 13.70 11.30
N LYS A 135 1.20 14.97 11.73
CA LYS A 135 1.00 16.12 10.84
C LYS A 135 2.10 16.20 9.79
N GLU A 136 3.37 16.17 10.22
CA GLU A 136 4.55 16.27 9.36
C GLU A 136 4.64 15.05 8.42
N ARG A 137 4.47 13.83 8.95
CA ARG A 137 4.44 12.60 8.14
C ARG A 137 3.41 12.67 7.01
N ASN A 138 2.19 13.08 7.36
CA ASN A 138 1.09 13.20 6.40
C ASN A 138 1.32 14.34 5.41
N GLU A 139 2.00 15.41 5.82
CA GLU A 139 2.36 16.51 4.93
C GLU A 139 3.41 16.07 3.92
N LEU A 140 4.50 15.44 4.36
CA LEU A 140 5.54 14.93 3.48
C LEU A 140 4.99 13.87 2.52
N PHE A 141 4.17 12.92 3.01
CA PHE A 141 3.50 11.96 2.14
C PHE A 141 2.74 12.65 1.02
N ARG A 142 1.92 13.67 1.33
CA ARG A 142 1.10 14.36 0.32
C ARG A 142 1.96 15.12 -0.69
N LYS A 143 3.01 15.79 -0.22
CA LYS A 143 3.96 16.48 -1.09
C LYS A 143 4.59 15.49 -2.08
N VAL A 144 5.12 14.37 -1.57
CA VAL A 144 5.72 13.32 -2.41
C VAL A 144 4.70 12.71 -3.36
N TRP A 145 3.51 12.37 -2.86
CA TRP A 145 2.43 11.78 -3.66
C TRP A 145 2.03 12.65 -4.85
N ASN A 146 1.88 13.96 -4.62
CA ASN A 146 1.50 14.93 -5.65
C ASN A 146 2.62 15.21 -6.65
N GLU A 147 3.88 15.13 -6.21
CA GLU A 147 5.03 15.45 -7.06
C GLU A 147 5.41 14.30 -7.99
N PHE A 148 5.60 13.09 -7.44
CA PHE A 148 6.01 11.92 -8.23
C PHE A 148 5.51 10.57 -7.67
N GLY A 149 5.10 10.53 -6.41
CA GLY A 149 4.79 9.29 -5.69
C GLY A 149 3.58 8.55 -6.28
N LYS A 150 2.55 9.27 -6.74
CA LYS A 150 1.39 8.69 -7.41
C LYS A 150 1.78 7.96 -8.69
N ASP A 151 2.49 8.64 -9.60
CA ASP A 151 2.88 8.09 -10.90
C ASP A 151 3.84 6.90 -10.73
N ASP A 152 4.76 7.00 -9.77
CA ASP A 152 5.66 5.90 -9.41
C ASP A 152 4.88 4.70 -8.88
N PHE A 153 3.93 4.90 -7.95
CA PHE A 153 3.06 3.85 -7.42
C PHE A 153 2.25 3.16 -8.52
N GLU A 154 1.54 3.93 -9.34
CA GLU A 154 0.74 3.34 -10.42
C GLU A 154 1.60 2.56 -11.43
N LYS A 155 2.79 3.07 -11.75
CA LYS A 155 3.74 2.36 -12.62
C LYS A 155 4.19 1.04 -12.01
N ARG A 156 4.50 1.01 -10.71
CA ARG A 156 4.88 -0.21 -9.99
C ARG A 156 3.73 -1.22 -9.95
N MET A 157 2.51 -0.77 -9.68
CA MET A 157 1.31 -1.61 -9.70
C MET A 157 1.04 -2.21 -11.10
N ARG A 158 1.14 -1.40 -12.17
CA ARG A 158 1.03 -1.90 -13.55
C ARG A 158 2.08 -2.96 -13.87
N LYS A 159 3.33 -2.74 -13.43
CA LYS A 159 4.42 -3.71 -13.63
C LYS A 159 4.16 -5.03 -12.91
N LEU A 160 3.60 -4.98 -11.69
CA LEU A 160 3.29 -6.18 -10.91
C LEU A 160 2.09 -6.95 -11.47
N SER A 161 1.16 -6.29 -12.18
CA SER A 161 -0.03 -6.91 -12.77
C SER A 161 -0.78 -7.81 -11.76
N PRO A 162 -1.24 -7.25 -10.62
CA PRO A 162 -1.83 -8.03 -9.54
C PRO A 162 -3.07 -8.81 -9.99
N PHE A 163 -3.23 -10.01 -9.46
CA PHE A 163 -4.49 -10.72 -9.43
C PHE A 163 -5.44 -10.10 -8.39
N ALA A 164 -4.89 -9.76 -7.22
CA ALA A 164 -5.63 -9.09 -6.16
C ALA A 164 -4.78 -8.04 -5.46
N VAL A 165 -5.43 -7.04 -4.87
CA VAL A 165 -4.80 -5.98 -4.09
C VAL A 165 -5.49 -5.86 -2.74
N ILE A 166 -4.70 -5.84 -1.67
CA ILE A 166 -5.14 -5.55 -0.31
C ILE A 166 -4.64 -4.14 0.04
N ASN A 167 -5.56 -3.20 0.25
CA ASN A 167 -5.19 -1.86 0.71
C ASN A 167 -5.12 -1.83 2.24
N ALA A 168 -3.90 -1.85 2.78
CA ALA A 168 -3.63 -1.73 4.21
C ALA A 168 -3.12 -0.34 4.62
N CYS A 169 -3.18 0.66 3.73
CA CYS A 169 -2.89 2.04 4.10
C CYS A 169 -3.90 2.51 5.16
N THR A 170 -3.44 2.68 6.39
CA THR A 170 -4.32 3.03 7.50
C THR A 170 -4.90 4.43 7.34
N GLY A 171 -6.21 4.52 7.44
CA GLY A 171 -6.94 5.76 7.67
C GLY A 171 -8.31 5.41 8.23
N CYS A 172 -8.79 6.20 9.19
CA CYS A 172 -10.01 5.92 9.95
C CYS A 172 -11.16 5.47 9.01
N ALA A 173 -11.75 4.29 9.25
CA ALA A 173 -12.81 3.70 8.41
C ALA A 173 -13.98 4.67 8.12
N LYS A 174 -14.19 5.66 9.00
CA LYS A 174 -15.14 6.77 8.84
C LYS A 174 -14.90 7.63 7.58
N ASN A 175 -13.63 7.92 7.25
CA ASN A 175 -13.27 8.76 6.09
C ASN A 175 -13.54 8.02 4.78
N ILE A 176 -13.27 6.72 4.77
CA ILE A 176 -13.52 5.83 3.65
C ILE A 176 -15.02 5.73 3.35
N ARG A 177 -15.84 5.45 4.38
CA ARG A 177 -17.30 5.34 4.23
C ARG A 177 -17.91 6.63 3.67
N SER A 178 -17.35 7.78 4.05
CA SER A 178 -17.75 9.10 3.54
C SER A 178 -17.41 9.28 2.06
N TYR A 179 -16.24 8.82 1.60
CA TYR A 179 -15.85 8.82 0.18
C TYR A 179 -16.84 7.99 -0.67
N ILE A 180 -17.12 6.74 -0.27
CA ILE A 180 -18.04 5.84 -0.99
C ILE A 180 -19.44 6.45 -1.11
N ASN A 181 -20.01 6.92 0.01
CA ASN A 181 -21.36 7.47 0.06
C ASN A 181 -21.52 8.69 -0.85
N ARG A 182 -20.44 9.44 -1.11
CA ARG A 182 -20.45 10.58 -2.01
C ARG A 182 -20.18 10.23 -3.47
N ARG A 183 -19.32 9.24 -3.78
CA ARG A 183 -19.19 8.73 -5.16
C ARG A 183 -20.55 8.29 -5.73
N LYS A 184 -21.43 7.75 -4.88
CA LYS A 184 -22.82 7.42 -5.22
C LYS A 184 -23.75 8.64 -5.38
N ARG A 185 -23.43 9.80 -4.79
CA ARG A 185 -24.27 11.02 -4.77
C ARG A 185 -23.84 12.09 -5.79
N VAL A 186 -22.58 12.14 -6.19
CA VAL A 186 -22.05 13.19 -7.07
C VAL A 186 -22.27 12.82 -8.53
N LYS A 187 -23.49 13.06 -9.03
CA LYS A 187 -23.74 13.55 -10.40
C LYS A 187 -23.89 15.09 -10.46
N GLY A 188 -23.79 15.78 -9.33
CA GLY A 188 -23.88 17.24 -9.26
C GLY A 188 -23.13 17.82 -8.07
N ASN A 189 -22.44 18.94 -8.33
CA ASN A 189 -21.68 19.82 -7.44
C ASN A 189 -20.21 19.49 -7.07
N ARG A 190 -19.36 20.43 -7.51
CA ARG A 190 -17.91 20.58 -7.26
C ARG A 190 -17.68 21.29 -5.92
N GLN A 191 -17.54 20.55 -4.83
CA GLN A 191 -16.84 21.07 -3.65
C GLN A 191 -15.81 20.05 -3.21
N ASN A 192 -14.54 20.48 -3.16
CA ASN A 192 -13.39 19.66 -2.81
C ASN A 192 -13.40 19.38 -1.29
N PRO A 193 -13.78 18.18 -0.84
CA PRO A 193 -14.17 17.96 0.53
C PRO A 193 -12.99 17.57 1.44
N LYS A 194 -13.09 17.96 2.72
CA LYS A 194 -12.06 17.76 3.77
C LYS A 194 -11.50 16.32 3.87
N TYR A 195 -12.19 15.30 3.36
CA TYR A 195 -11.74 13.89 3.38
C TYR A 195 -10.66 13.54 2.36
N LEU A 196 -10.47 14.33 1.28
CA LEU A 196 -9.35 14.15 0.34
C LEU A 196 -7.98 14.33 1.01
N LYS A 197 -7.94 14.83 2.24
CA LYS A 197 -6.71 14.92 3.04
C LYS A 197 -6.27 13.57 3.60
N ALA A 198 -7.13 12.54 3.65
CA ALA A 198 -6.76 11.25 4.22
C ALA A 198 -5.93 10.44 3.22
N LEU A 199 -4.76 9.97 3.63
CA LEU A 199 -3.77 9.32 2.73
C LEU A 199 -4.35 8.09 2.05
N ASN A 200 -5.09 7.28 2.81
CA ASN A 200 -5.79 6.11 2.30
C ASN A 200 -6.80 6.42 1.17
N VAL A 201 -7.39 7.62 1.13
CA VAL A 201 -8.28 8.06 0.03
C VAL A 201 -7.48 8.32 -1.24
N LEU A 202 -6.30 8.94 -1.14
CA LEU A 202 -5.44 9.20 -2.30
C LEU A 202 -4.97 7.89 -2.95
N VAL A 203 -4.53 6.94 -2.13
CA VAL A 203 -4.14 5.61 -2.58
C VAL A 203 -5.33 4.89 -3.20
N GLN A 204 -6.49 4.92 -2.54
CA GLN A 204 -7.69 4.29 -3.08
C GLN A 204 -8.11 4.84 -4.45
N ILE A 205 -8.06 6.17 -4.67
CA ILE A 205 -8.39 6.76 -5.97
C ILE A 205 -7.51 6.15 -7.07
N SER A 206 -6.22 5.91 -6.78
CA SER A 206 -5.30 5.32 -7.75
C SER A 206 -5.57 3.82 -7.95
N LEU A 207 -5.94 3.10 -6.89
CA LEU A 207 -6.40 1.70 -6.99
C LEU A 207 -7.70 1.57 -7.80
N ASP A 208 -8.64 2.51 -7.63
CA ASP A 208 -9.89 2.57 -8.40
C ASP A 208 -9.56 2.77 -9.90
N ALA A 209 -8.64 3.68 -10.24
CA ALA A 209 -8.20 3.91 -11.62
C ALA A 209 -7.50 2.68 -12.23
N ILE A 210 -6.67 1.97 -11.46
CA ILE A 210 -6.05 0.71 -11.89
C ILE A 210 -7.11 -0.36 -12.16
N TRP A 211 -8.12 -0.45 -11.30
CA TRP A 211 -9.23 -1.39 -11.47
C TRP A 211 -10.09 -1.06 -12.68
N GLU A 212 -10.38 0.21 -12.94
CA GLU A 212 -11.14 0.63 -14.12
C GLU A 212 -10.44 0.24 -15.44
N LEU A 213 -9.11 0.24 -15.45
CA LEU A 213 -8.30 -0.24 -16.58
C LEU A 213 -8.18 -1.76 -16.65
N ASN A 214 -8.32 -2.46 -15.53
CA ASN A 214 -8.29 -3.93 -15.46
C ASN A 214 -9.33 -4.47 -14.46
N PRO A 215 -10.59 -4.64 -14.89
CA PRO A 215 -11.68 -5.07 -14.01
C PRO A 215 -11.51 -6.46 -13.41
N ASN A 216 -10.53 -7.24 -13.89
CA ASN A 216 -10.23 -8.57 -13.38
C ASN A 216 -9.46 -8.56 -12.05
N VAL A 217 -8.86 -7.43 -11.67
CA VAL A 217 -8.16 -7.29 -10.38
C VAL A 217 -9.18 -7.28 -9.24
N ASP A 218 -8.95 -8.11 -8.22
CA ASP A 218 -9.77 -8.08 -7.01
C ASP A 218 -9.25 -7.05 -6.01
N LEU A 219 -10.08 -6.06 -5.65
CA LEU A 219 -9.76 -5.11 -4.59
C LEU A 219 -10.31 -5.62 -3.24
N LEU A 220 -9.47 -6.31 -2.48
CA LEU A 220 -9.79 -6.90 -1.19
C LEU A 220 -9.66 -5.87 -0.07
N PHE A 221 -10.60 -5.90 0.89
CA PHE A 221 -10.66 -4.98 2.04
C PHE A 221 -10.55 -3.50 1.64
N SER A 222 -10.95 -3.19 0.40
CA SER A 222 -10.92 -1.86 -0.15
C SER A 222 -12.29 -1.20 0.01
N SER A 223 -12.30 0.11 -0.18
CA SER A 223 -13.53 0.89 -0.19
C SER A 223 -14.25 0.88 -1.52
N HIS A 224 -13.71 0.20 -2.51
CA HIS A 224 -14.31 0.18 -3.83
C HIS A 224 -15.67 -0.53 -3.78
N PRO A 225 -16.71 -0.03 -4.48
CA PRO A 225 -18.03 -0.67 -4.51
C PRO A 225 -18.02 -2.13 -5.03
N SER A 226 -16.99 -2.52 -5.79
CA SER A 226 -16.81 -3.92 -6.23
C SER A 226 -16.22 -4.84 -5.16
N SER A 227 -15.74 -4.30 -4.02
CA SER A 227 -15.20 -5.10 -2.92
C SER A 227 -16.34 -5.74 -2.13
N SER A 228 -16.39 -7.07 -2.09
CA SER A 228 -17.37 -7.82 -1.30
C SER A 228 -17.17 -7.66 0.22
N HIS A 229 -16.01 -7.18 0.67
CA HIS A 229 -15.55 -7.24 2.07
C HIS A 229 -15.53 -5.91 2.81
N PHE A 230 -16.19 -4.87 2.30
CA PHE A 230 -16.21 -3.55 2.95
C PHE A 230 -16.80 -3.55 4.39
N LYS A 231 -17.40 -4.65 4.86
CA LYS A 231 -18.03 -4.75 6.18
C LYS A 231 -17.12 -5.28 7.31
N SER A 232 -15.94 -5.83 7.02
CA SER A 232 -15.06 -6.33 8.08
C SER A 232 -14.13 -5.23 8.61
N LYS A 233 -13.90 -5.26 9.92
CA LYS A 233 -13.04 -4.36 10.69
C LYS A 233 -11.74 -4.12 9.90
N GLY A 234 -11.38 -2.85 9.65
CA GLY A 234 -10.19 -2.51 8.87
C GLY A 234 -8.98 -3.34 9.30
N LEU A 235 -8.21 -3.82 8.33
CA LEU A 235 -7.02 -4.62 8.61
C LEU A 235 -5.99 -3.74 9.31
N PHE A 236 -5.76 -4.00 10.58
CA PHE A 236 -4.71 -3.36 11.35
C PHE A 236 -3.64 -4.40 11.64
N PHE A 237 -2.66 -4.52 10.74
CA PHE A 237 -1.37 -5.10 11.09
C PHE A 237 -0.68 -4.08 11.99
N ARG A 238 -0.75 -4.27 13.31
CA ARG A 238 0.04 -3.49 14.27
C ARG A 238 1.34 -4.22 14.54
#